data_AF-A0A1H0RG44-F1
#
_entry.id   AF-A0A1H0RG44-F1
#
_cell.length_a   1.000
_cell.length_b   1.000
_cell.length_c   1.000
_cell.angle_alpha   90.00
_cell.angle_beta   90.00
_cell.angle_gamma   90.00
#
_symmetry.space_group_name_H-M   'P 1'
#
loop_
_entity.id
_entity.type
_entity.pdbx_description
1 polymer ?
#
loop_
_entity_poly.entity_id
_entity_poly.type
_entity_poly.pdbx_seq_one_letter_code
_entity_poly.pdbx_strand_id
1 'polypeptide(L)'
;MPQIDAKEGTIPFSHNDEVARAGYYSVKMSNAIRTELTSTVRSGLGRFTYPEGKPALLKIKASTNYTGSSLTIAVSEADRTVSGYATGGGFCGSGKSYKIYFYATLDRAFTAVQSGNSVTLAFPAPSPSAPVKALMKAAISYVSIANAMANLETEGGALTFEQAREQADAAWNKRLNAIQVDGGTKDEKTKFYTAMYHAFLAPSVFSDVNGEYISFNDAGTTKKAPEGHVQYNNLFELGHLQVACAASGSACAR
;
A
#
# COMPACT_ATOMS: atom_id res chain seq x y z
N MET A 1 -10.61 5.36 -2.05
CA MET A 1 -11.66 5.53 -1.03
C MET A 1 -12.97 5.00 -1.58
N PRO A 2 -13.50 3.90 -1.05
CA PRO A 2 -14.81 3.37 -1.47
C PRO A 2 -15.94 4.25 -0.93
N GLN A 3 -17.01 4.44 -1.71
CA GLN A 3 -18.14 5.32 -1.40
C GLN A 3 -19.46 4.73 -1.96
N ILE A 4 -20.59 5.09 -1.34
CA ILE A 4 -21.94 4.81 -1.86
C ILE A 4 -22.62 6.05 -2.47
N ASP A 5 -22.03 7.24 -2.31
CA ASP A 5 -22.43 8.49 -2.95
C ASP A 5 -21.16 9.25 -3.42
N ALA A 6 -21.19 9.81 -4.63
CA ALA A 6 -20.07 10.58 -5.16
C ALA A 6 -19.76 11.85 -4.35
N LYS A 7 -20.74 12.36 -3.60
CA LYS A 7 -20.61 13.52 -2.70
C LYS A 7 -20.22 13.12 -1.27
N GLU A 8 -20.05 11.84 -0.99
CA GLU A 8 -19.76 11.34 0.35
C GLU A 8 -18.38 11.84 0.82
N GLY A 9 -18.35 12.45 2.01
CA GLY A 9 -17.14 12.99 2.63
C GLY A 9 -16.40 11.94 3.46
N THR A 10 -15.97 12.32 4.65
CA THR A 10 -15.41 11.41 5.65
C THR A 10 -16.49 10.46 6.15
N ILE A 11 -16.21 9.15 6.15
CA ILE A 11 -17.14 8.13 6.63
C ILE A 11 -16.67 7.66 8.02
N PRO A 12 -17.47 7.82 9.09
CA PRO A 12 -17.12 7.32 10.41
C PRO A 12 -16.95 5.79 10.46
N PHE A 13 -16.16 5.31 11.42
CA PHE A 13 -16.07 3.90 11.77
C PHE A 13 -15.92 3.74 13.30
N SER A 14 -16.08 2.51 13.78
CA SER A 14 -15.87 2.13 15.18
C SER A 14 -14.69 1.16 15.28
N HIS A 15 -13.87 1.27 16.33
CA HIS A 15 -12.81 0.30 16.60
C HIS A 15 -13.36 -1.12 16.90
N ASN A 16 -14.65 -1.24 17.28
CA ASN A 16 -15.30 -2.54 17.42
C ASN A 16 -15.51 -3.26 16.08
N ASP A 17 -15.48 -2.51 14.98
CA ASP A 17 -15.65 -2.96 13.60
C ASP A 17 -14.32 -2.92 12.81
N GLU A 18 -13.20 -2.82 13.52
CA GLU A 18 -11.86 -2.70 12.97
C GLU A 18 -10.96 -3.87 13.42
N VAL A 19 -10.17 -4.40 12.50
CA VAL A 19 -9.18 -5.43 12.75
C VAL A 19 -7.86 -5.03 12.12
N ALA A 20 -6.81 -4.95 12.93
CA ALA A 20 -5.45 -4.70 12.49
C ALA A 20 -4.51 -5.81 13.00
N ARG A 21 -3.71 -6.37 12.09
CA ARG A 21 -2.63 -7.32 12.37
C ARG A 21 -1.49 -7.12 11.38
N ALA A 22 -0.31 -7.64 11.69
CA ALA A 22 0.83 -7.52 10.79
C ALA A 22 0.47 -8.09 9.39
N GLY A 23 0.56 -7.24 8.36
CA GLY A 23 0.22 -7.61 6.98
C GLY A 23 -1.27 -7.60 6.61
N TYR A 24 -2.20 -7.25 7.52
CA TYR A 24 -3.63 -7.16 7.17
C TYR A 24 -4.39 -6.11 7.98
N TYR A 25 -5.25 -5.37 7.30
CA TYR A 25 -6.17 -4.42 7.90
C TYR A 25 -7.59 -4.63 7.37
N SER A 26 -8.59 -4.50 8.23
CA SER A 26 -10.00 -4.47 7.84
C SER A 26 -10.79 -3.50 8.69
N VAL A 27 -11.73 -2.80 8.05
CA VAL A 27 -12.68 -1.94 8.75
C VAL A 27 -14.05 -2.02 8.07
N LYS A 28 -15.11 -2.07 8.87
CA LYS A 28 -16.47 -1.80 8.41
C LYS A 28 -16.86 -0.38 8.82
N MET A 29 -17.19 0.44 7.83
CA MET A 29 -17.59 1.83 8.02
C MET A 29 -19.09 1.94 8.37
N SER A 30 -19.52 3.09 8.89
CA SER A 30 -20.90 3.34 9.31
C SER A 30 -21.93 3.23 8.18
N ASN A 31 -21.50 3.43 6.92
CA ASN A 31 -22.31 3.22 5.72
C ASN A 31 -22.32 1.76 5.23
N ALA A 32 -21.86 0.82 6.06
CA ALA A 32 -21.79 -0.61 5.82
C ALA A 32 -20.83 -1.08 4.72
N ILE A 33 -20.00 -0.20 4.13
CA ILE A 33 -18.88 -0.64 3.31
C ILE A 33 -17.85 -1.36 4.20
N ARG A 34 -17.38 -2.53 3.76
CA ARG A 34 -16.20 -3.19 4.34
C ARG A 34 -15.00 -3.01 3.42
N THR A 35 -13.90 -2.53 4.00
CA THR A 35 -12.60 -2.42 3.33
C THR A 35 -11.64 -3.42 3.97
N GLU A 36 -10.87 -4.10 3.15
CA GLU A 36 -9.80 -5.00 3.58
C GLU A 36 -8.54 -4.72 2.76
N LEU A 37 -7.39 -4.67 3.41
CA LEU A 37 -6.10 -4.32 2.82
C LEU A 37 -5.04 -5.36 3.22
N THR A 38 -4.17 -5.70 2.27
CA THR A 38 -2.96 -6.51 2.47
C THR A 38 -1.87 -6.02 1.49
N SER A 39 -0.63 -6.49 1.63
CA SER A 39 0.49 -6.04 0.79
C SER A 39 1.49 -7.15 0.46
N THR A 40 2.18 -6.97 -0.66
CA THR A 40 3.47 -7.61 -0.97
C THR A 40 4.60 -6.61 -0.65
N VAL A 41 5.81 -6.82 -1.19
CA VAL A 41 6.95 -5.92 -0.98
C VAL A 41 6.71 -4.54 -1.61
N ARG A 42 6.17 -4.50 -2.84
CA ARG A 42 5.98 -3.28 -3.66
C ARG A 42 4.56 -3.07 -4.17
N SER A 43 3.65 -4.00 -3.85
CA SER A 43 2.25 -3.93 -4.25
C SER A 43 1.30 -4.06 -3.07
N GLY A 44 0.10 -3.54 -3.21
CA GLY A 44 -0.99 -3.61 -2.25
C GLY A 44 -2.26 -4.14 -2.90
N LEU A 45 -3.04 -4.90 -2.15
CA LEU A 45 -4.34 -5.40 -2.58
C LEU A 45 -5.41 -4.83 -1.66
N GLY A 46 -6.42 -4.20 -2.25
CA GLY A 46 -7.57 -3.63 -1.56
C GLY A 46 -8.86 -4.29 -2.02
N ARG A 47 -9.65 -4.80 -1.08
CA ARG A 47 -10.93 -5.46 -1.31
C ARG A 47 -12.04 -4.64 -0.67
N PHE A 48 -13.00 -4.24 -1.49
CA PHE A 48 -14.09 -3.35 -1.08
C PHE A 48 -15.41 -4.08 -1.27
N THR A 49 -16.17 -4.26 -0.20
CA THR A 49 -17.50 -4.89 -0.21
C THR A 49 -18.54 -3.83 0.10
N TYR A 50 -19.45 -3.59 -0.84
CA TYR A 50 -20.49 -2.57 -0.77
C TYR A 50 -21.82 -3.18 -0.34
N PRO A 51 -22.67 -2.43 0.39
CA PRO A 51 -24.01 -2.88 0.74
C PRO A 51 -24.89 -3.05 -0.50
N GLU A 52 -25.83 -3.99 -0.43
CA GLU A 52 -26.83 -4.24 -1.48
C GLU A 52 -27.68 -3.00 -1.77
N GLY A 53 -28.09 -2.84 -3.03
CA GLY A 53 -28.97 -1.74 -3.45
C GLY A 53 -28.35 -0.34 -3.38
N LYS A 54 -27.04 -0.23 -3.14
CA LYS A 54 -26.31 1.03 -3.15
C LYS A 54 -25.34 1.11 -4.33
N PRO A 55 -25.02 2.34 -4.81
CA PRO A 55 -23.91 2.53 -5.73
C PRO A 55 -22.60 1.99 -5.16
N ALA A 56 -21.75 1.44 -6.03
CA ALA A 56 -20.42 0.96 -5.66
C ALA A 56 -19.37 1.82 -6.34
N LEU A 57 -18.85 2.81 -5.62
CA LEU A 57 -17.90 3.79 -6.14
C LEU A 57 -16.54 3.63 -5.48
N LEU A 58 -15.46 3.83 -6.24
CA LEU A 58 -14.10 3.92 -5.71
C LEU A 58 -13.42 5.17 -6.25
N LYS A 59 -13.21 6.15 -5.36
CA LYS A 59 -12.46 7.37 -5.68
C LYS A 59 -10.97 7.17 -5.45
N ILE A 60 -10.19 7.41 -6.48
CA ILE A 60 -8.72 7.42 -6.45
C ILE A 60 -8.26 8.87 -6.51
N LYS A 61 -7.57 9.31 -5.45
CA LYS A 61 -6.96 10.63 -5.33
C LYS A 61 -5.55 10.44 -4.80
N ALA A 62 -4.57 10.47 -5.70
CA ALA A 62 -3.16 10.27 -5.35
C ALA A 62 -2.39 11.59 -5.11
N SER A 63 -3.08 12.75 -5.05
CA SER A 63 -2.46 14.07 -4.78
C SER A 63 -2.70 14.65 -3.39
N THR A 64 -3.09 13.86 -2.39
CA THR A 64 -3.17 14.35 -1.01
C THR A 64 -1.78 14.37 -0.39
N ASN A 65 -0.99 15.39 -0.74
CA ASN A 65 0.34 15.64 -0.19
C ASN A 65 0.35 16.93 0.64
N TYR A 66 1.21 16.99 1.66
CA TYR A 66 1.37 18.12 2.57
C TYR A 66 1.76 19.43 1.85
N THR A 67 2.43 19.32 0.70
CA THR A 67 3.04 20.43 -0.04
C THR A 67 2.26 20.84 -1.30
N GLY A 68 1.08 20.24 -1.52
CA GLY A 68 0.33 20.40 -2.77
C GLY A 68 0.96 19.58 -3.90
N SER A 69 0.13 18.95 -4.74
CA SER A 69 0.66 18.14 -5.85
C SER A 69 -0.29 18.09 -7.04
N SER A 70 0.31 17.99 -8.23
CA SER A 70 -0.38 17.59 -9.45
C SER A 70 -0.40 16.07 -9.54
N LEU A 71 -1.55 15.54 -9.99
CA LEU A 71 -1.74 14.14 -10.29
C LEU A 71 -2.02 14.01 -11.78
N THR A 72 -1.31 13.11 -12.44
CA THR A 72 -1.64 12.67 -13.80
C THR A 72 -2.24 11.28 -13.70
N ILE A 73 -3.41 11.04 -14.30
CA ILE A 73 -4.10 9.74 -14.32
C ILE A 73 -4.45 9.37 -15.76
N ALA A 74 -4.12 8.15 -16.16
CA ALA A 74 -4.65 7.46 -17.31
C ALA A 74 -5.57 6.31 -16.84
N VAL A 75 -6.67 6.10 -17.56
CA VAL A 75 -7.65 5.05 -17.27
C VAL A 75 -7.90 4.25 -18.55
N SER A 76 -7.86 2.93 -18.46
CA SER A 76 -8.38 2.04 -19.50
C SER A 76 -9.50 1.19 -18.91
N GLU A 77 -10.75 1.49 -19.29
CA GLU A 77 -11.91 0.68 -18.89
C GLU A 77 -11.86 -0.72 -19.52
N ALA A 78 -11.34 -0.83 -20.74
CA ALA A 78 -11.20 -2.08 -21.48
C ALA A 78 -10.21 -3.04 -20.79
N ASP A 79 -9.04 -2.51 -20.40
CA ASP A 79 -8.00 -3.30 -19.73
C ASP A 79 -8.22 -3.38 -18.22
N ARG A 80 -9.20 -2.62 -17.69
CA ARG A 80 -9.49 -2.47 -16.27
C ARG A 80 -8.31 -1.94 -15.47
N THR A 81 -7.65 -0.91 -16.00
CA THR A 81 -6.44 -0.34 -15.40
C THR A 81 -6.59 1.14 -15.09
N VAL A 82 -5.88 1.57 -14.04
CA VAL A 82 -5.66 2.98 -13.71
C VAL A 82 -4.18 3.16 -13.42
N SER A 83 -3.54 4.09 -14.10
CA SER A 83 -2.10 4.36 -13.93
C SER A 83 -1.84 5.86 -13.88
N GLY A 84 -0.66 6.23 -13.43
CA GLY A 84 -0.33 7.65 -13.33
C GLY A 84 0.87 7.93 -12.43
N TYR A 85 0.99 9.20 -12.05
CA TYR A 85 1.97 9.61 -11.05
C TYR A 85 1.51 10.84 -10.30
N ALA A 86 1.94 10.92 -9.04
CA ALA A 86 1.85 12.12 -8.22
C ALA A 86 3.26 12.71 -8.05
N THR A 87 3.34 14.04 -8.04
CA THR A 87 4.61 14.73 -7.71
C THR A 87 4.62 15.06 -6.23
N GLY A 88 5.56 14.48 -5.49
CA GLY A 88 5.87 14.83 -4.10
C GLY A 88 7.13 15.69 -4.01
N GLY A 89 7.46 16.18 -2.80
CA GLY A 89 8.61 17.07 -2.57
C GLY A 89 8.27 18.26 -1.70
N GLY A 90 9.18 19.22 -1.57
CA GLY A 90 8.91 20.45 -0.83
C GLY A 90 8.96 20.32 0.70
N PHE A 91 9.27 19.13 1.22
CA PHE A 91 9.30 18.89 2.67
C PHE A 91 10.33 19.79 3.35
N CYS A 92 9.93 20.42 4.47
CA CYS A 92 10.73 21.44 5.19
C CYS A 92 11.30 22.55 4.30
N GLY A 93 10.59 22.92 3.22
CA GLY A 93 11.05 23.97 2.30
C GLY A 93 12.13 23.53 1.32
N SER A 94 12.45 22.23 1.23
CA SER A 94 13.42 21.75 0.24
C SER A 94 12.91 22.01 -1.18
N GLY A 95 13.77 22.50 -2.08
CA GLY A 95 13.43 22.67 -3.50
C GLY A 95 13.35 21.36 -4.29
N LYS A 96 13.47 20.20 -3.62
CA LYS A 96 13.52 18.89 -4.28
C LYS A 96 12.10 18.35 -4.48
N SER A 97 11.84 17.86 -5.69
CA SER A 97 10.63 17.12 -6.03
C SER A 97 10.97 15.72 -6.55
N TYR A 98 10.03 14.81 -6.39
CA TYR A 98 10.11 13.44 -6.89
C TYR A 98 8.74 13.02 -7.38
N LYS A 99 8.70 12.00 -8.25
CA LYS A 99 7.45 11.40 -8.71
C LYS A 99 7.29 10.04 -8.05
N ILE A 100 6.06 9.74 -7.64
CA ILE A 100 5.63 8.38 -7.32
C ILE A 100 4.68 7.97 -8.42
N TYR A 101 5.12 6.98 -9.20
CA TYR A 101 4.34 6.35 -10.25
C TYR A 101 3.51 5.22 -9.65
N PHE A 102 2.32 4.98 -10.19
CA PHE A 102 1.48 3.86 -9.80
C PHE A 102 0.85 3.19 -11.01
N TYR A 103 0.56 1.91 -10.85
CA TYR A 103 -0.22 1.10 -11.78
C TYR A 103 -1.17 0.22 -10.97
N ALA A 104 -2.46 0.24 -11.32
CA ALA A 104 -3.51 -0.50 -10.65
C ALA A 104 -4.39 -1.27 -11.63
N THR A 105 -4.84 -2.45 -11.21
CA THR A 105 -5.75 -3.34 -11.94
C THR A 105 -7.00 -3.60 -11.10
N LEU A 106 -8.14 -3.79 -11.76
CA LEU A 106 -9.44 -4.09 -11.14
C LEU A 106 -9.95 -5.45 -11.62
N ASP A 107 -10.53 -6.24 -10.71
CA ASP A 107 -11.06 -7.58 -11.02
C ASP A 107 -12.38 -7.56 -11.80
N ARG A 108 -13.01 -6.40 -11.93
CA ARG A 108 -14.32 -6.23 -12.56
C ARG A 108 -14.39 -5.00 -13.46
N ALA A 109 -15.34 -5.03 -14.39
CA ALA A 109 -15.64 -3.88 -15.23
C ALA A 109 -16.05 -2.67 -14.38
N PHE A 110 -15.73 -1.47 -14.86
CA PHE A 110 -16.11 -0.20 -14.26
C PHE A 110 -16.28 0.86 -15.34
N THR A 111 -17.01 1.92 -15.03
CA THR A 111 -16.93 3.19 -15.75
C THR A 111 -16.16 4.20 -14.93
N ALA A 112 -15.50 5.16 -15.57
CA ALA A 112 -14.67 6.14 -14.90
C ALA A 112 -15.11 7.58 -15.19
N VAL A 113 -15.16 8.40 -14.14
CA VAL A 113 -15.36 9.84 -14.25
C VAL A 113 -14.15 10.54 -13.65
N GLN A 114 -13.41 11.27 -14.48
CA GLN A 114 -12.31 12.11 -14.02
C GLN A 114 -12.82 13.50 -13.61
N SER A 115 -12.36 13.99 -12.47
CA SER A 115 -12.70 15.32 -11.96
C SER A 115 -11.51 15.90 -11.19
N GLY A 116 -10.90 16.93 -11.77
CA GLY A 116 -9.66 17.53 -11.26
C GLY A 116 -8.57 16.48 -11.05
N ASN A 117 -7.97 16.45 -9.86
CA ASN A 117 -6.93 15.49 -9.48
C ASN A 117 -7.50 14.20 -8.87
N SER A 118 -8.63 13.72 -9.38
CA SER A 118 -9.21 12.44 -8.95
C SER A 118 -9.95 11.75 -10.08
N VAL A 119 -10.02 10.42 -9.97
CA VAL A 119 -10.91 9.60 -10.78
C VAL A 119 -11.84 8.85 -9.85
N THR A 120 -13.13 8.80 -10.19
CA THR A 120 -14.11 7.94 -9.52
C THR A 120 -14.48 6.81 -10.45
N LEU A 121 -14.26 5.57 -9.99
CA LEU A 121 -14.67 4.36 -10.68
C LEU A 121 -16.05 3.95 -10.16
N ALA A 122 -16.97 3.60 -11.05
CA ALA A 122 -18.28 3.06 -10.72
C ALA A 122 -18.37 1.59 -11.17
N PHE A 123 -18.68 0.69 -10.24
CA PHE A 123 -18.79 -0.73 -10.52
C PHE A 123 -20.26 -1.13 -10.71
N PRO A 124 -20.62 -1.72 -11.87
CA PRO A 124 -21.98 -2.22 -12.08
C PRO A 124 -22.27 -3.39 -11.14
N ALA A 125 -23.47 -3.39 -10.57
CA ALA A 125 -23.98 -4.50 -9.78
C ALA A 125 -24.24 -5.70 -10.70
N PRO A 126 -23.89 -6.94 -10.27
CA PRO A 126 -24.13 -8.13 -11.09
C PRO A 126 -25.62 -8.49 -11.14
N SER A 127 -26.41 -8.06 -10.15
CA SER A 127 -27.88 -8.08 -10.16
C SER A 127 -28.42 -7.06 -9.14
N PRO A 128 -29.71 -6.70 -9.16
CA PRO A 128 -30.29 -5.71 -8.25
C PRO A 128 -30.10 -6.03 -6.76
N SER A 129 -30.04 -7.31 -6.40
CA SER A 129 -29.96 -7.79 -5.02
C SER A 129 -28.60 -8.40 -4.63
N ALA A 130 -27.58 -8.27 -5.49
CA ALA A 130 -26.26 -8.80 -5.18
C ALA A 130 -25.33 -7.69 -4.66
N PRO A 131 -24.63 -7.90 -3.53
CA PRO A 131 -23.61 -6.96 -3.09
C PRO A 131 -22.47 -6.87 -4.11
N VAL A 132 -21.92 -5.67 -4.27
CA VAL A 132 -20.74 -5.47 -5.12
C VAL A 132 -19.50 -5.73 -4.27
N LYS A 133 -18.58 -6.54 -4.81
CA LYS A 133 -17.25 -6.75 -4.27
C LYS A 133 -16.23 -6.42 -5.35
N ALA A 134 -15.34 -5.47 -5.07
CA ALA A 134 -14.29 -5.05 -5.99
C ALA A 134 -12.92 -5.32 -5.38
N LEU A 135 -12.03 -5.96 -6.13
CA LEU A 135 -10.63 -6.13 -5.79
C LEU A 135 -9.80 -5.20 -6.68
N MET A 136 -9.03 -4.32 -6.04
CA MET A 136 -8.00 -3.51 -6.68
C MET A 136 -6.64 -4.04 -6.25
N LYS A 137 -5.74 -4.21 -7.22
CA LYS A 137 -4.32 -4.45 -6.95
C LYS A 137 -3.53 -3.29 -7.49
N ALA A 138 -2.61 -2.73 -6.72
CA ALA A 138 -1.84 -1.57 -7.12
C ALA A 138 -0.38 -1.73 -6.70
N ALA A 139 0.55 -1.27 -7.54
CA ALA A 139 1.96 -1.16 -7.18
C ALA A 139 2.46 0.26 -7.45
N ILE A 140 3.55 0.60 -6.78
CA ILE A 140 4.23 1.89 -6.93
C ILE A 140 5.65 1.72 -7.45
N SER A 141 6.19 2.78 -8.03
CA SER A 141 7.60 2.92 -8.40
C SER A 141 8.03 4.38 -8.27
N TYR A 142 9.29 4.61 -7.92
CA TYR A 142 9.88 5.94 -7.95
C TYR A 142 10.50 6.29 -9.32
N VAL A 143 10.53 5.33 -10.26
CA VAL A 143 11.21 5.45 -11.55
C VAL A 143 10.23 5.63 -12.70
N SER A 144 9.21 4.75 -12.83
CA SER A 144 8.29 4.81 -13.98
C SER A 144 6.99 4.03 -13.77
N ILE A 145 5.98 4.29 -14.64
CA ILE A 145 4.76 3.47 -14.72
C ILE A 145 5.09 2.03 -15.14
N ALA A 146 6.04 1.84 -16.06
CA ALA A 146 6.44 0.51 -16.53
C ALA A 146 7.02 -0.33 -15.38
N ASN A 147 7.84 0.27 -14.50
CA ASN A 147 8.35 -0.43 -13.34
C ASN A 147 7.26 -0.71 -12.30
N ALA A 148 6.31 0.21 -12.09
CA ALA A 148 5.16 -0.05 -11.23
C ALA A 148 4.34 -1.26 -11.76
N MET A 149 4.13 -1.34 -13.07
CA MET A 149 3.49 -2.50 -13.71
C MET A 149 4.28 -3.80 -13.48
N ALA A 150 5.59 -3.79 -13.73
CA ALA A 150 6.45 -4.95 -13.51
C ALA A 150 6.49 -5.40 -12.03
N ASN A 151 6.50 -4.46 -11.08
CA ASN A 151 6.38 -4.73 -9.65
C ASN A 151 5.07 -5.47 -9.36
N LEU A 152 3.95 -5.00 -9.92
CA LEU A 152 2.65 -5.64 -9.72
C LEU A 152 2.64 -7.03 -10.33
N GLU A 153 3.05 -7.21 -11.58
CA GLU A 153 3.05 -8.50 -12.28
C GLU A 153 3.89 -9.55 -11.57
N THR A 154 5.06 -9.16 -11.07
CA THR A 154 6.01 -10.06 -10.40
C THR A 154 5.51 -10.50 -9.03
N GLU A 155 4.92 -9.59 -8.25
CA GLU A 155 4.65 -9.86 -6.83
C GLU A 155 3.17 -10.12 -6.52
N GLY A 156 2.25 -9.36 -7.11
CA GLY A 156 0.82 -9.36 -6.72
C GLY A 156 -0.15 -9.76 -7.83
N GLY A 157 0.30 -9.77 -9.09
CA GLY A 157 -0.53 -9.90 -10.29
C GLY A 157 -1.33 -11.20 -10.32
N ALA A 158 -0.69 -12.32 -10.00
CA ALA A 158 -1.33 -13.64 -9.96
C ALA A 158 -2.02 -13.96 -8.61
N LEU A 159 -1.75 -13.21 -7.55
CA LEU A 159 -2.22 -13.56 -6.21
C LEU A 159 -3.72 -13.28 -6.03
N THR A 160 -4.44 -14.19 -5.39
CA THR A 160 -5.72 -13.84 -4.76
C THR A 160 -5.46 -12.97 -3.52
N PHE A 161 -6.51 -12.29 -3.04
CA PHE A 161 -6.41 -11.51 -1.81
C PHE A 161 -5.97 -12.36 -0.60
N GLU A 162 -6.50 -13.59 -0.50
CA GLU A 162 -6.15 -14.48 0.62
C GLU A 162 -4.71 -14.99 0.53
N GLN A 163 -4.23 -15.33 -0.67
CA GLN A 163 -2.82 -15.70 -0.86
C GLN A 163 -1.88 -14.56 -0.49
N ALA A 164 -2.18 -13.32 -0.89
CA ALA A 164 -1.38 -12.16 -0.51
C ALA A 164 -1.40 -11.93 1.01
N ARG A 165 -2.55 -12.12 1.67
CA ARG A 165 -2.70 -12.04 3.13
C ARG A 165 -1.88 -13.10 3.85
N GLU A 166 -1.94 -14.35 3.39
CA GLU A 166 -1.18 -15.46 3.97
C GLU A 166 0.33 -15.28 3.77
N GLN A 167 0.77 -14.80 2.61
CA GLN A 167 2.17 -14.48 2.37
C GLN A 167 2.66 -13.35 3.29
N ALA A 168 1.86 -12.30 3.47
CA ALA A 168 2.19 -11.20 4.36
C ALA A 168 2.29 -11.67 5.83
N ASP A 169 1.31 -12.47 6.28
CA ASP A 169 1.30 -13.06 7.62
C ASP A 169 2.53 -13.97 7.84
N ALA A 170 2.84 -14.85 6.90
CA ALA A 170 4.02 -15.73 6.98
C ALA A 170 5.33 -14.93 7.02
N ALA A 171 5.46 -13.87 6.21
CA ALA A 171 6.64 -13.01 6.21
C ALA A 171 6.82 -12.30 7.55
N TRP A 172 5.73 -11.76 8.12
CA TRP A 172 5.76 -11.13 9.44
C TRP A 172 6.04 -12.13 10.55
N ASN A 173 5.40 -13.29 10.54
CA ASN A 173 5.64 -14.34 11.53
C ASN A 173 7.08 -14.83 11.50
N LYS A 174 7.69 -14.98 10.31
CA LYS A 174 9.12 -15.28 10.17
C LYS A 174 9.98 -14.17 10.78
N ARG A 175 9.65 -12.90 10.53
CA ARG A 175 10.44 -11.76 11.00
C ARG A 175 10.33 -11.57 12.51
N LEU A 176 9.14 -11.69 13.08
CA LEU A 176 8.89 -11.55 14.52
C LEU A 176 9.41 -12.76 15.30
N ASN A 177 9.45 -13.97 14.71
CA ASN A 177 10.10 -15.13 15.33
C ASN A 177 11.63 -15.04 15.41
N ALA A 178 12.26 -14.00 14.84
CA ALA A 178 13.70 -13.82 14.96
C ALA A 178 14.16 -13.67 16.43
N ILE A 179 13.26 -13.23 17.32
CA ILE A 179 13.49 -13.20 18.76
C ILE A 179 12.31 -13.89 19.45
N GLN A 180 12.61 -14.97 20.17
CA GLN A 180 11.63 -15.68 20.99
C GLN A 180 11.84 -15.29 22.46
N VAL A 181 10.74 -14.92 23.12
CA VAL A 181 10.76 -14.50 24.53
C VAL A 181 9.99 -15.50 25.39
N ASP A 182 10.66 -16.01 26.41
CA ASP A 182 10.07 -16.89 27.43
C ASP A 182 9.60 -16.10 28.66
N GLY A 183 8.58 -16.63 29.36
CA GLY A 183 7.96 -15.93 30.49
C GLY A 183 7.09 -14.73 30.06
N GLY A 184 6.75 -13.87 31.02
CA GLY A 184 5.91 -12.68 30.81
C GLY A 184 4.41 -12.98 30.62
N THR A 185 3.59 -11.99 30.93
CA THR A 185 2.15 -11.97 30.68
C THR A 185 1.85 -11.81 29.17
N LYS A 186 0.62 -12.12 28.76
CA LYS A 186 0.15 -11.88 27.39
C LYS A 186 0.35 -10.42 26.98
N ASP A 187 0.07 -9.48 27.88
CA ASP A 187 0.17 -8.04 27.62
C ASP A 187 1.62 -7.60 27.40
N GLU A 188 2.57 -8.16 28.15
CA GLU A 188 4.00 -7.90 27.96
C GLU A 188 4.49 -8.45 26.62
N LYS A 189 4.07 -9.66 26.24
CA LYS A 189 4.37 -10.23 24.91
C LYS A 189 3.77 -9.39 23.79
N THR A 190 2.54 -8.90 23.95
CA THR A 190 1.92 -7.98 22.99
C THR A 190 2.74 -6.70 22.85
N LYS A 191 3.11 -6.04 23.95
CA LYS A 191 3.96 -4.83 23.92
C LYS A 191 5.29 -5.10 23.20
N PHE A 192 5.95 -6.20 23.53
CA PHE A 192 7.22 -6.59 22.93
C PHE A 192 7.10 -6.80 21.41
N TYR A 193 6.18 -7.65 20.96
CA TYR A 193 6.04 -7.93 19.53
C TYR A 193 5.47 -6.75 18.73
N THR A 194 4.65 -5.89 19.34
CA THR A 194 4.23 -4.63 18.71
C THR A 194 5.40 -3.66 18.55
N ALA A 195 6.28 -3.53 19.56
CA ALA A 195 7.49 -2.70 19.44
C ALA A 195 8.44 -3.25 18.37
N MET A 196 8.62 -4.58 18.31
CA MET A 196 9.42 -5.25 17.29
C MET A 196 8.84 -5.06 15.88
N TYR A 197 7.51 -5.16 15.73
CA TYR A 197 6.82 -4.83 14.48
C TYR A 197 7.13 -3.40 14.02
N HIS A 198 6.99 -2.40 14.90
CA HIS A 198 7.32 -1.00 14.58
C HIS A 198 8.80 -0.81 14.20
N ALA A 199 9.71 -1.51 14.89
CA ALA A 199 11.14 -1.46 14.59
C ALA A 199 11.49 -2.02 13.20
N PHE A 200 10.61 -2.81 12.56
CA PHE A 200 10.83 -3.37 11.23
C PHE A 200 10.05 -2.68 10.10
N LEU A 201 9.27 -1.64 10.40
CA LEU A 201 8.57 -0.88 9.36
C LEU A 201 9.52 -0.01 8.51
N ALA A 202 10.73 0.25 9.00
CA ALA A 202 11.75 0.98 8.27
C ALA A 202 13.14 0.36 8.51
N PRO A 203 14.10 0.55 7.59
CA PRO A 203 13.94 1.22 6.29
C PRO A 203 13.09 0.40 5.30
N SER A 204 12.53 1.06 4.29
CA SER A 204 11.65 0.43 3.30
C SER A 204 12.38 0.13 2.00
N VAL A 205 11.96 -0.93 1.30
CA VAL A 205 12.43 -1.23 -0.05
C VAL A 205 12.11 -0.07 -0.98
N PHE A 206 13.12 0.40 -1.70
CA PHE A 206 13.07 1.60 -2.54
C PHE A 206 13.36 1.32 -4.02
N SER A 207 14.13 0.27 -4.33
CA SER A 207 14.30 -0.18 -5.71
C SER A 207 13.12 -1.02 -6.19
N ASP A 208 12.80 -0.91 -7.47
CA ASP A 208 11.86 -1.76 -8.20
C ASP A 208 12.37 -3.22 -8.32
N VAL A 209 11.54 -4.14 -8.81
CA VAL A 209 11.89 -5.55 -8.99
C VAL A 209 13.06 -5.76 -9.95
N ASN A 210 13.25 -4.85 -10.91
CA ASN A 210 14.37 -4.86 -11.85
C ASN A 210 15.65 -4.25 -11.24
N GLY A 211 15.62 -3.85 -9.97
CA GLY A 211 16.73 -3.22 -9.24
C GLY A 211 16.86 -1.71 -9.44
N GLU A 212 16.05 -1.08 -10.28
CA GLU A 212 16.13 0.36 -10.53
C GLU A 212 15.61 1.19 -9.36
N TYR A 213 16.24 2.32 -9.10
CA TYR A 213 15.83 3.30 -8.09
C TYR A 213 16.30 4.71 -8.47
N ILE A 214 15.68 5.75 -7.91
CA ILE A 214 16.14 7.13 -8.10
C ILE A 214 17.24 7.50 -7.09
N SER A 215 18.33 8.11 -7.55
CA SER A 215 19.38 8.63 -6.67
C SER A 215 19.06 10.04 -6.19
N PHE A 216 19.03 10.25 -4.87
CA PHE A 216 18.88 11.59 -4.28
C PHE A 216 20.15 12.44 -4.39
N ASN A 217 21.30 11.80 -4.50
CA ASN A 217 22.60 12.48 -4.60
C ASN A 217 22.86 12.99 -6.03
N ASP A 218 22.38 12.25 -7.03
CA ASP A 218 22.63 12.53 -8.45
C ASP A 218 21.40 13.12 -9.13
N ALA A 219 20.82 14.16 -8.54
CA ALA A 219 19.71 14.95 -9.09
C ALA A 219 18.48 14.13 -9.58
N GLY A 220 18.20 12.98 -8.97
CA GLY A 220 17.07 12.12 -9.33
C GLY A 220 17.33 11.19 -10.52
N THR A 221 18.59 10.99 -10.93
CA THR A 221 18.92 10.00 -11.97
C THR A 221 18.58 8.58 -11.53
N THR A 222 18.12 7.77 -12.49
CA THR A 222 17.89 6.33 -12.26
C THR A 222 19.23 5.61 -12.13
N LYS A 223 19.35 4.79 -11.09
CA LYS A 223 20.45 3.86 -10.83
C LYS A 223 19.90 2.45 -10.71
N LYS A 224 20.78 1.46 -10.69
CA LYS A 224 20.42 0.04 -10.53
C LYS A 224 21.21 -0.55 -9.38
N ALA A 225 20.52 -1.25 -8.48
CA ALA A 225 21.16 -2.02 -7.43
C ALA A 225 22.00 -3.17 -8.04
N PRO A 226 23.14 -3.54 -7.43
CA PRO A 226 23.89 -4.72 -7.85
C PRO A 226 23.00 -5.97 -7.84
N GLU A 227 23.35 -6.97 -8.64
CA GLU A 227 22.62 -8.23 -8.65
C GLU A 227 22.56 -8.85 -7.24
N GLY A 228 21.40 -9.40 -6.88
CA GLY A 228 21.15 -9.93 -5.54
C GLY A 228 20.97 -8.88 -4.43
N HIS A 229 21.05 -7.58 -4.74
CA HIS A 229 20.88 -6.50 -3.77
C HIS A 229 19.57 -5.74 -4.00
N VAL A 230 19.04 -5.18 -2.91
CA VAL A 230 17.85 -4.33 -2.90
C VAL A 230 18.25 -2.98 -2.31
N GLN A 231 17.86 -1.88 -2.97
CA GLN A 231 18.05 -0.56 -2.40
C GLN A 231 16.98 -0.31 -1.36
N TYR A 232 17.40 0.09 -0.16
CA TYR A 232 16.51 0.57 0.89
C TYR A 232 16.62 2.09 1.01
N ASN A 233 15.57 2.70 1.49
CA ASN A 233 15.60 4.10 1.88
C ASN A 233 14.69 4.33 3.09
N ASN A 234 14.96 5.39 3.84
CA ASN A 234 14.07 5.87 4.88
C ASN A 234 13.76 7.34 4.60
N LEU A 235 12.56 7.63 4.10
CA LEU A 235 12.14 9.00 3.81
C LEU A 235 11.85 9.81 5.09
N PHE A 236 11.90 9.18 6.27
CA PHE A 236 11.75 9.80 7.59
C PHE A 236 12.74 9.16 8.58
N GLU A 237 13.70 9.93 9.11
CA GLU A 237 14.78 9.40 9.95
C GLU A 237 14.33 8.66 11.22
N LEU A 238 14.95 7.50 11.47
CA LEU A 238 15.14 6.88 12.79
C LEU A 238 16.53 6.21 12.81
N GLY A 239 17.59 7.02 12.74
CA GLY A 239 18.94 6.57 12.39
C GLY A 239 19.69 5.70 13.41
N HIS A 240 19.36 5.75 14.71
CA HIS A 240 20.27 5.20 15.72
C HIS A 240 19.84 3.84 16.31
N LEU A 241 18.56 3.63 16.61
CA LEU A 241 18.11 2.38 17.26
C LEU A 241 17.80 1.26 16.24
N GLN A 242 17.28 1.63 15.06
CA GLN A 242 16.80 0.68 14.06
C GLN A 242 17.95 -0.04 13.34
N VAL A 243 19.05 0.67 13.08
CA VAL A 243 20.28 0.11 12.49
C VAL A 243 20.96 -0.88 13.44
N ALA A 244 21.00 -0.55 14.75
CA ALA A 244 21.59 -1.44 15.77
C ALA A 244 20.79 -2.75 15.92
N CYS A 245 19.46 -2.70 15.90
CA CYS A 245 18.61 -3.89 15.91
C CYS A 245 18.72 -4.74 14.63
N ALA A 246 18.96 -4.10 13.46
CA ALA A 246 19.16 -4.83 12.21
C ALA A 246 20.50 -5.58 12.18
N ALA A 247 21.56 -5.01 12.77
CA ALA A 247 22.91 -5.59 12.79
C ALA A 247 23.10 -6.71 13.83
N SER A 248 22.24 -6.80 14.84
CA SER A 248 22.42 -7.68 16.01
C SER A 248 21.73 -9.04 15.93
N GLY A 249 21.22 -9.42 14.75
CA GLY A 249 20.55 -10.71 14.48
C GLY A 249 21.38 -11.99 14.77
N SER A 250 22.62 -11.84 15.23
CA SER A 250 23.50 -12.93 15.66
C SER A 250 24.25 -12.67 16.98
N ALA A 251 24.02 -11.54 17.67
CA ALA A 251 24.80 -11.16 18.86
C ALA A 251 24.01 -11.01 20.17
N CYS A 252 22.68 -10.83 20.13
CA CYS A 252 21.85 -10.75 21.34
C CYS A 252 21.18 -12.10 21.66
N ALA A 253 21.99 -13.13 21.91
CA ALA A 253 21.56 -14.37 22.54
C ALA A 253 22.68 -14.86 23.47
N ARG A 254 22.86 -14.15 24.59
CA ARG A 254 23.45 -14.65 25.84
C ARG A 254 22.82 -13.92 27.01
#